data_AF-A0A7S3PLX4-F1
#
_entry.id   AF-A0A7S3PLX4-F1
#
_cell.length_a   1.000
_cell.length_b   1.000
_cell.length_c   1.000
_cell.angle_alpha   90.00
_cell.angle_beta   90.00
_cell.angle_gamma   90.00
#
_symmetry.space_group_name_H-M   'P 1'
#
loop_
_entity.id
_entity.type
_entity.pdbx_description
1 polymer ?
#
loop_
_entity_poly.entity_id
_entity_poly.type
_entity_poly.pdbx_seq_one_letter_code
_entity_poly.pdbx_strand_id
1 'polypeptide(L)'
;FGLVSIVIIRALNRKFENKDIIMQVAWTVTVAYLTYYVADAIAHTSGVLAVVVAGVITAAFGVPRIHCRETLEHAWTIIEHLGNTLLFALGGVVWGVVVSDPERSIGAEDWGYLIMTYVVVVLIRIVLMFLSYP
;
A
#
# COMPACT_ATOMS: atom_id res chain seq x y z
N PHE A 1 11.21 3.66 -13.51
CA PHE A 1 11.22 3.21 -12.11
C PHE A 1 10.99 1.71 -11.95
N GLY A 2 9.84 1.15 -12.33
CA GLY A 2 9.62 -0.31 -12.28
C GLY A 2 10.67 -1.16 -13.00
N LEU A 3 11.16 -0.71 -14.17
CA LEU A 3 12.27 -1.36 -14.89
C LEU A 3 13.61 -1.32 -14.12
N VAL A 4 13.88 -0.26 -13.36
CA VAL A 4 15.09 -0.14 -12.53
C VAL A 4 14.99 -1.06 -11.32
N SER A 5 13.81 -1.15 -10.69
CA SER A 5 13.53 -2.14 -9.64
C SER A 5 13.68 -3.57 -10.16
N ILE A 6 13.18 -3.87 -11.37
CA ILE A 6 13.37 -5.19 -12.03
C ILE A 6 14.84 -5.47 -12.30
N VAL A 7 15.64 -4.47 -12.72
CA VAL A 7 17.08 -4.63 -12.96
C VAL A 7 17.83 -4.86 -11.65
N ILE A 8 17.48 -4.17 -10.56
CA ILE A 8 18.06 -4.37 -9.22
C ILE A 8 17.69 -5.77 -8.69
N ILE A 9 16.43 -6.18 -8.81
CA ILE A 9 15.98 -7.53 -8.45
C ILE A 9 16.70 -8.59 -9.30
N ARG A 10 16.83 -8.39 -10.62
CA ARG A 10 17.56 -9.31 -11.51
C ARG A 10 19.04 -9.40 -11.18
N ALA A 11 19.69 -8.29 -10.84
CA ALA A 11 21.10 -8.26 -10.47
C ALA A 11 21.36 -8.99 -9.15
N LEU A 12 20.43 -8.94 -8.20
CA LEU A 12 20.55 -9.59 -6.89
C LEU A 12 20.13 -11.06 -6.92
N ASN A 13 19.14 -11.44 -7.74
CA ASN A 13 18.66 -12.82 -7.87
C ASN A 13 19.71 -13.75 -8.53
N ARG A 14 20.69 -13.19 -9.24
CA ARG A 14 21.82 -13.94 -9.82
C ARG A 14 22.83 -14.42 -8.76
N LYS A 15 22.77 -13.93 -7.50
CA LYS A 15 23.82 -14.17 -6.50
C LYS A 15 23.48 -15.20 -5.41
N PHE A 16 22.23 -15.68 -5.32
CA PHE A 16 21.81 -16.59 -4.23
C PHE A 16 21.09 -17.81 -4.78
N GLU A 17 21.90 -18.79 -5.21
CA GLU A 17 21.45 -20.03 -5.84
C GLU A 17 20.90 -21.05 -4.82
N ASN A 18 20.81 -20.74 -3.52
CA ASN A 18 20.25 -21.65 -2.52
C ASN A 18 19.63 -20.95 -1.30
N LYS A 19 18.33 -21.24 -1.11
CA LYS A 19 17.62 -21.53 0.15
C LYS A 19 17.50 -20.42 1.20
N ASP A 20 16.33 -19.79 1.27
CA ASP A 20 15.51 -19.63 2.50
C ASP A 20 14.24 -18.80 2.21
N ILE A 21 13.06 -19.32 2.54
CA ILE A 21 11.77 -18.65 2.32
C ILE A 21 11.69 -17.32 3.09
N ILE A 22 12.28 -17.27 4.28
CA ILE A 22 12.35 -16.08 5.13
C ILE A 22 13.17 -14.97 4.46
N MET A 23 14.31 -15.33 3.87
CA MET A 23 15.15 -14.41 3.12
C MET A 23 14.37 -13.84 1.92
N GLN A 24 13.59 -14.67 1.23
CA GLN A 24 12.77 -14.22 0.11
C GLN A 24 11.72 -13.17 0.54
N VAL A 25 11.01 -13.39 1.65
CA VAL A 25 10.07 -12.41 2.20
C VAL A 25 10.78 -11.10 2.56
N ALA A 26 11.88 -11.18 3.30
CA ALA A 26 12.65 -10.01 3.73
C ALA A 26 13.13 -9.16 2.53
N TRP A 27 13.54 -9.82 1.43
CA TRP A 27 13.91 -9.12 0.20
C TRP A 27 12.73 -8.40 -0.44
N THR A 28 11.55 -9.02 -0.51
CA THR A 28 10.37 -8.36 -1.08
C THR A 28 9.98 -7.10 -0.31
N VAL A 29 10.08 -7.12 1.02
CA VAL A 29 9.85 -5.94 1.87
C VAL A 29 10.93 -4.88 1.67
N THR A 30 12.21 -5.29 1.60
CA THR A 30 13.33 -4.38 1.35
C THR A 30 13.20 -3.67 0.00
N VAL A 31 12.83 -4.40 -1.04
CA VAL A 31 12.61 -3.85 -2.39
C VAL A 31 11.43 -2.87 -2.40
N ALA A 32 10.34 -3.17 -1.68
CA ALA A 32 9.23 -2.26 -1.55
C ALA A 32 9.67 -0.94 -0.88
N TYR A 33 10.39 -1.00 0.23
CA TYR A 33 10.89 0.19 0.93
C TYR A 33 11.90 0.99 0.10
N LEU A 34 12.87 0.32 -0.54
CA LEU A 34 13.84 1.00 -1.42
C LEU A 34 13.14 1.68 -2.60
N THR A 35 12.13 1.04 -3.19
CA THR A 35 11.36 1.64 -4.28
C THR A 35 10.64 2.89 -3.81
N TYR A 36 10.03 2.86 -2.62
CA TYR A 36 9.44 4.04 -1.99
C TYR A 36 10.48 5.15 -1.81
N TYR A 37 11.60 4.83 -1.15
CA TYR A 37 12.62 5.80 -0.80
C TYR A 37 13.24 6.48 -2.03
N VAL A 38 13.60 5.72 -3.07
CA VAL A 38 14.20 6.29 -4.28
C VAL A 38 13.16 7.16 -5.02
N ALA A 39 11.90 6.75 -5.07
CA ALA A 39 10.85 7.52 -5.74
C ALA A 39 10.52 8.83 -5.02
N ASP A 40 10.43 8.79 -3.69
CA ASP A 40 10.02 9.94 -2.86
C ASP A 40 11.21 10.87 -2.57
N ALA A 41 12.31 10.34 -2.03
CA ALA A 41 13.44 11.14 -1.56
C ALA A 41 14.38 11.62 -2.68
N ILE A 42 14.54 10.84 -3.75
CA ILE A 42 15.51 11.16 -4.82
C ILE A 42 14.80 11.74 -6.05
N ALA A 43 13.69 11.13 -6.47
CA ALA A 43 12.98 11.55 -7.67
C ALA A 43 11.85 12.56 -7.42
N HIS A 44 11.50 12.84 -6.16
CA HIS A 44 10.40 13.76 -5.80
C HIS A 44 9.07 13.40 -6.48
N THR A 45 8.81 12.10 -6.63
CA THR A 45 7.58 11.52 -7.20
C THR A 45 6.83 10.71 -6.15
N SER A 46 5.59 10.28 -6.44
CA SER A 46 4.81 9.47 -5.48
C SER A 46 5.46 8.11 -5.21
N GLY A 47 6.09 7.98 -4.04
CA GLY A 47 6.67 6.72 -3.58
C GLY A 47 5.63 5.61 -3.43
N VAL A 48 4.43 5.93 -2.95
CA VAL A 48 3.33 4.96 -2.80
C VAL A 48 2.95 4.36 -4.15
N LEU A 49 2.71 5.18 -5.17
CA LEU A 49 2.37 4.68 -6.51
C LEU A 49 3.52 3.86 -7.12
N ALA A 50 4.77 4.29 -6.90
CA ALA A 50 5.94 3.53 -7.37
C ALA A 50 6.00 2.12 -6.76
N VAL A 51 5.73 1.97 -5.47
CA VAL A 51 5.66 0.67 -4.79
C VAL A 51 4.51 -0.18 -5.31
N VAL A 52 3.32 0.40 -5.51
CA VAL A 52 2.16 -0.32 -6.08
C VAL A 52 2.49 -0.87 -7.47
N VAL A 53 3.06 -0.03 -8.34
CA VAL A 53 3.47 -0.46 -9.68
C VAL A 53 4.55 -1.55 -9.61
N ALA A 54 5.54 -1.42 -8.71
CA ALA A 54 6.55 -2.45 -8.51
C ALA A 54 5.94 -3.77 -7.99
N GLY A 55 4.94 -3.71 -7.12
CA GLY A 55 4.16 -4.86 -6.65
C GLY A 55 3.43 -5.57 -7.79
N VAL A 56 2.69 -4.81 -8.62
CA VAL A 56 1.98 -5.35 -9.81
C VAL A 56 2.95 -6.02 -10.78
N ILE A 57 4.08 -5.37 -11.07
CA ILE A 57 5.13 -5.92 -11.93
C ILE A 57 5.72 -7.21 -11.32
N THR A 58 5.95 -7.23 -10.00
CA THR A 58 6.47 -8.41 -9.29
C THR A 58 5.46 -9.55 -9.31
N ALA A 59 4.16 -9.25 -9.18
CA ALA A 59 3.08 -10.24 -9.29
C ALA A 59 2.96 -10.79 -10.72
N ALA A 60 3.13 -9.96 -11.75
CA ALA A 60 3.02 -10.38 -13.16
C ALA A 60 4.24 -11.20 -13.64
N PHE A 61 5.47 -10.79 -13.26
CA PHE A 61 6.71 -11.38 -13.78
C PHE A 61 7.50 -12.23 -12.76
N GLY A 62 7.14 -12.22 -11.49
CA GLY A 62 7.85 -12.91 -10.41
C GLY A 62 7.46 -14.37 -10.22
N VAL A 63 6.30 -14.79 -10.75
CA VAL A 63 5.74 -16.15 -10.64
C VAL A 63 6.73 -17.29 -10.97
N PRO A 64 7.63 -17.19 -11.97
CA PRO A 64 8.54 -18.30 -12.30
C PRO A 64 9.68 -18.53 -11.30
N ARG A 65 9.91 -17.61 -10.34
CA ARG A 65 11.09 -17.63 -9.46
C ARG A 65 10.77 -17.78 -7.97
N ILE A 66 9.49 -17.97 -7.64
CA ILE A 66 9.06 -18.12 -6.25
C ILE A 66 9.11 -19.59 -5.88
N HIS A 67 9.98 -19.94 -4.92
CA HIS A 67 10.16 -21.33 -4.48
C HIS A 67 8.97 -21.86 -3.67
N CYS A 68 8.32 -21.00 -2.88
CA CYS A 68 7.11 -21.35 -2.11
C CYS A 68 6.15 -20.16 -2.07
N ARG A 69 5.15 -20.17 -2.97
CA ARG A 69 4.22 -19.05 -3.15
C ARG A 69 3.30 -18.85 -1.95
N GLU A 70 2.80 -19.95 -1.42
CA GLU A 70 1.87 -19.97 -0.28
C GLU A 70 2.46 -19.30 0.96
N THR A 71 3.71 -19.62 1.33
CA THR A 71 4.35 -18.99 2.50
C THR A 71 4.60 -17.49 2.30
N LEU A 72 4.91 -17.08 1.07
CA LEU A 72 5.09 -15.65 0.73
C LEU A 72 3.77 -14.90 0.82
N GLU A 73 2.68 -15.48 0.29
CA GLU A 73 1.33 -14.93 0.40
C GLU A 73 0.90 -14.83 1.87
N HIS A 74 1.11 -15.87 2.68
CA HIS A 74 0.82 -15.81 4.12
C HIS A 74 1.62 -14.71 4.82
N ALA A 75 2.90 -14.55 4.51
CA ALA A 75 3.72 -13.50 5.10
C ALA A 75 3.20 -12.10 4.75
N TRP A 76 2.85 -11.86 3.48
CA TRP A 76 2.27 -10.59 3.04
C TRP A 76 0.88 -10.34 3.63
N THR A 77 0.04 -11.37 3.77
CA THR A 77 -1.26 -11.27 4.46
C THR A 77 -1.10 -10.85 5.91
N ILE A 78 -0.11 -11.40 6.63
CA ILE A 78 0.17 -11.00 8.02
C ILE A 78 0.62 -9.52 8.08
N ILE A 79 1.49 -9.09 7.17
CA ILE A 79 1.96 -7.70 7.08
C ILE A 79 0.79 -6.75 6.77
N GLU A 80 -0.06 -7.10 5.81
CA GLU A 80 -1.26 -6.33 5.47
C GLU A 80 -2.21 -6.22 6.67
N HIS A 81 -2.47 -7.33 7.35
CA HIS A 81 -3.32 -7.36 8.52
C HIS A 81 -2.77 -6.47 9.65
N LEU A 82 -1.46 -6.54 9.91
CA LEU A 82 -0.79 -5.69 10.89
C LEU A 82 -0.88 -4.21 10.49
N GLY A 83 -0.62 -3.89 9.21
CA GLY A 83 -0.73 -2.54 8.66
C GLY A 83 -2.13 -1.95 8.81
N ASN A 84 -3.16 -2.71 8.46
CA ASN A 84 -4.55 -2.30 8.63
C ASN A 84 -4.90 -2.07 10.11
N THR A 85 -4.45 -2.97 10.99
CA THR A 85 -4.65 -2.82 12.45
C THR A 85 -3.99 -1.54 12.97
N LEU A 86 -2.77 -1.24 12.53
CA LEU A 86 -2.06 0.00 12.89
C LEU A 86 -2.76 1.25 12.34
N LEU A 87 -3.22 1.23 11.09
CA LEU A 87 -3.95 2.34 10.49
C LEU A 87 -5.25 2.64 11.25
N PHE A 88 -6.04 1.61 11.59
CA PHE A 88 -7.26 1.79 12.35
C PHE A 88 -6.99 2.22 13.80
N ALA A 89 -5.95 1.67 14.44
CA ALA A 89 -5.57 2.08 15.79
C ALA A 89 -5.13 3.55 15.83
N LEU A 90 -4.25 3.97 14.91
CA LEU A 90 -3.79 5.36 14.82
C LEU A 90 -4.92 6.31 14.45
N GLY A 91 -5.75 5.95 13.45
CA GLY A 91 -6.92 6.72 13.06
C GLY A 91 -7.90 6.89 14.22
N GLY A 92 -8.14 5.82 14.99
CA GLY A 92 -8.97 5.84 16.19
C GLY A 92 -8.41 6.73 17.29
N VAL A 93 -7.10 6.71 17.54
CA VAL A 93 -6.45 7.59 18.54
C VAL A 93 -6.56 9.05 18.11
N VAL A 94 -6.28 9.38 16.85
CA VAL A 94 -6.41 10.75 16.32
C VAL A 94 -7.84 11.25 16.45
N TRP A 95 -8.83 10.43 16.09
CA TRP A 95 -10.24 10.77 16.28
C TRP A 95 -10.63 10.91 17.74
N GLY A 96 -10.12 10.03 18.61
CA GLY A 96 -10.36 10.10 20.05
C GLY A 96 -9.90 11.42 20.65
N VAL A 97 -8.72 11.90 20.26
CA VAL A 97 -8.22 13.23 20.66
C VAL A 97 -9.17 14.33 20.20
N VAL A 98 -9.60 14.30 18.93
CA VAL A 98 -10.51 15.32 18.36
C VAL A 98 -11.87 15.34 19.08
N VAL A 99 -12.43 14.19 19.44
CA VAL A 99 -13.73 14.09 20.14
C VAL A 99 -13.62 14.46 21.62
N SER A 100 -12.48 14.20 22.25
CA SER A 100 -12.27 14.49 23.68
C SER A 100 -11.96 15.96 23.99
N ASP A 101 -11.74 16.77 22.96
CA ASP A 101 -11.42 18.19 23.09
C ASP A 101 -12.65 18.99 23.57
N PRO A 102 -12.62 19.55 24.81
CA PRO A 102 -13.77 20.26 25.37
C PRO A 102 -14.14 21.55 24.62
N GLU A 103 -13.19 22.13 23.87
CA GLU A 103 -13.42 23.36 23.11
C GLU A 103 -14.06 23.10 21.74
N ARG A 104 -14.10 21.83 21.29
CA ARG A 104 -14.74 21.42 20.04
C ARG A 104 -16.11 20.80 20.29
N SER A 105 -17.17 21.59 20.09
CA SER A 105 -18.52 21.05 19.98
C SER A 105 -18.76 20.55 18.55
N ILE A 106 -19.02 19.25 18.38
CA ILE A 106 -19.46 18.69 17.09
C ILE A 106 -20.87 19.22 16.82
N GLY A 107 -20.96 20.19 15.91
CA GLY A 107 -22.19 20.91 15.61
C GLY A 107 -22.99 20.27 14.48
N ALA A 108 -24.21 20.77 14.24
CA ALA A 108 -25.03 20.33 13.11
C ALA A 108 -24.35 20.59 11.73
N GLU A 109 -23.45 21.57 11.66
CA GLU A 109 -22.67 21.87 10.47
C GLU A 109 -21.67 20.74 10.12
N ASP A 110 -21.01 20.15 11.11
CA ASP A 110 -20.08 19.02 10.92
C ASP A 110 -20.80 17.78 10.39
N TRP A 111 -21.99 17.51 10.92
CA TRP A 111 -22.88 16.48 10.40
C TRP A 111 -23.30 16.77 8.96
N GLY A 112 -23.54 18.04 8.62
CA GLY A 112 -23.77 18.50 7.26
C GLY A 112 -22.60 18.20 6.32
N TYR A 113 -21.37 18.53 6.71
CA TYR A 113 -20.16 18.21 5.94
C TYR A 113 -19.96 16.71 5.76
N LEU A 114 -20.29 15.90 6.77
CA LEU A 114 -20.20 14.44 6.71
C LEU A 114 -21.18 13.86 5.69
N ILE A 115 -22.45 14.29 5.73
CA ILE A 115 -23.47 13.88 4.75
C ILE A 115 -23.10 14.36 3.35
N MET A 116 -22.65 15.60 3.20
CA MET A 116 -22.24 16.15 1.91
C MET A 116 -21.07 15.35 1.31
N THR A 117 -20.05 15.04 2.11
CA THR A 117 -18.91 14.23 1.68
C THR A 117 -19.36 12.83 1.26
N TYR A 118 -20.25 12.22 2.02
CA TYR A 118 -20.83 10.91 1.68
C TYR A 118 -21.54 10.94 0.31
N VAL A 119 -22.41 11.93 0.10
CA VAL A 119 -23.14 12.08 -1.18
C VAL A 119 -22.16 12.31 -2.33
N VAL A 120 -21.16 13.17 -2.17
CA VAL A 120 -20.16 13.44 -3.20
C VAL A 120 -19.37 12.18 -3.58
N VAL A 121 -18.91 11.39 -2.60
CA VAL A 121 -18.19 10.14 -2.86
C VAL A 121 -19.09 9.12 -3.59
N VAL A 122 -20.36 9.02 -3.19
CA VAL A 122 -21.34 8.15 -3.85
C VAL A 122 -21.58 8.58 -5.30
N LEU A 123 -21.73 9.88 -5.56
CA LEU A 123 -21.89 10.42 -6.91
C LEU A 123 -20.67 10.14 -7.78
N ILE A 124 -19.45 10.36 -7.26
CA ILE A 124 -18.21 10.03 -7.97
C ILE A 124 -18.18 8.55 -8.33
N ARG A 125 -18.57 7.66 -7.39
CA ARG A 125 -18.64 6.21 -7.66
C ARG A 125 -19.63 5.88 -8.77
N ILE A 126 -20.81 6.50 -8.76
CA ILE A 126 -21.84 6.29 -9.78
C ILE A 126 -21.32 6.74 -11.15
N VAL A 127 -20.74 7.94 -11.24
CA VAL A 127 -20.17 8.48 -12.48
C VAL A 127 -19.06 7.58 -13.01
N LEU A 128 -18.12 7.17 -12.16
CA LEU A 128 -17.04 6.25 -12.56
C LEU A 128 -17.61 4.92 -13.05
N MET A 129 -18.59 4.34 -12.35
CA MET A 129 -19.23 3.09 -12.74
C MET A 129 -19.94 3.21 -14.10
N PHE A 130 -20.65 4.30 -14.38
CA PHE A 130 -21.28 4.53 -15.68
C PHE A 130 -20.28 4.76 -16.79
N LEU A 131 -19.20 5.51 -16.53
CA LEU A 131 -18.19 5.84 -17.54
C LEU A 131 -17.26 4.65 -17.87
N SER A 132 -17.09 3.72 -16.93
CA SER A 132 -16.29 2.50 -17.11
C SER A 132 -17.11 1.26 -17.48
N TYR A 133 -18.44 1.40 -17.62
CA TYR A 133 -19.29 0.35 -18.19
C TYR A 133 -19.05 0.30 -19.71
N PRO A 134 -18.79 -0.90 -20.29
CA PRO A 134 -18.55 -1.05 -21.73
C PRO A 134 -19.78 -0.74 -22.58
#